data_AF-A0A835XFT8-F1
#
_entry.id   AF-A0A835XFT8-F1
#
_cell.length_a   1.000
_cell.length_b   1.000
_cell.length_c   1.000
_cell.angle_alpha   90.00
_cell.angle_beta   90.00
_cell.angle_gamma   90.00
#
_symmetry.space_group_name_H-M   'P 1'
#
loop_
_entity.id
_entity.type
_entity.pdbx_description
1 polymer ?
#
loop_
_entity_poly.entity_id
_entity_poly.type
_entity_poly.pdbx_seq_one_letter_code
_entity_poly.pdbx_strand_id
1 'polypeptide(L)'
;MARALLALVALCALGAAATAQKVSTDRLVAEVQKANLHAINQELMAKGIDVNTPDSSRRLPLVEAVRTRDPRVVLALLEHGALAKAVDPASGSTPLALALQANSLPIARALLAHGADPAAKDRSGVPARSAAVSSGASELLSLYDAKGAMGFEAAPGAWLKADKKGETYYWNPSTGESRWTAPPSCAWQRVTVQGHPVSYINTMTGQKLTSVPPALAWARVTAADGTELWLNWAARVSSATIPAELPADLAAELARTANARWYNAATGEFAYTDPKYSTAWRELADEVKGAPYFFHVETGETVWTAPEELAWTAMTDADGASFFHNTKTGAVAWTAPADSPLAFVRDL
;
A
#
# COMPACT_ATOMS: atom_id res chain seq x y z
N MET A 1 -10.62 44.53 -26.10
CA MET A 1 -10.12 44.31 -27.47
C MET A 1 -8.65 43.89 -27.35
N ALA A 2 -8.36 42.64 -26.99
CA ALA A 2 -8.13 41.55 -27.93
C ALA A 2 -7.07 41.91 -29.01
N ARG A 3 -5.78 41.93 -28.62
CA ARG A 3 -4.57 41.75 -29.46
C ARG A 3 -3.29 42.10 -28.66
N ALA A 4 -2.89 41.27 -27.71
CA ALA A 4 -1.54 41.34 -27.10
C ALA A 4 -1.08 40.07 -26.35
N LEU A 5 -1.77 38.92 -26.47
CA LEU A 5 -1.48 37.70 -25.69
C LEU A 5 -1.25 36.44 -26.54
N LEU A 6 -0.95 36.61 -27.83
CA LEU A 6 -0.77 35.52 -28.80
C LEU A 6 0.69 35.32 -29.27
N ALA A 7 1.67 35.78 -28.49
CA ALA A 7 3.10 35.67 -28.85
C ALA A 7 3.96 34.92 -27.82
N LEU A 8 3.36 34.15 -26.89
CA LEU A 8 4.10 33.40 -25.86
C LEU A 8 3.68 31.93 -25.72
N VAL A 9 2.93 31.38 -26.69
CA VAL A 9 2.53 29.95 -26.72
C VAL A 9 3.10 29.21 -27.95
N ALA A 10 3.98 29.83 -28.72
CA ALA A 10 4.55 29.25 -29.93
C ALA A 10 6.09 29.26 -29.95
N LEU A 11 6.72 28.91 -28.83
CA LEU A 11 8.01 28.22 -28.88
C LEU A 11 7.75 26.72 -28.68
N CYS A 12 6.97 26.19 -29.62
CA CYS A 12 6.81 24.76 -29.84
C CYS A 12 8.18 24.13 -30.09
N ALA A 13 8.52 23.17 -29.24
CA ALA A 13 8.79 21.81 -29.69
C ALA A 13 9.78 21.68 -30.87
N LEU A 14 11.04 22.06 -30.62
CA LEU A 14 12.19 21.40 -31.24
C LEU A 14 13.22 21.04 -30.15
N GLY A 15 12.74 20.56 -29.02
CA GLY A 15 13.51 19.66 -28.16
C GLY A 15 13.21 18.25 -28.64
N ALA A 16 14.17 17.65 -29.34
CA ALA A 16 14.05 16.33 -29.95
C ALA A 16 13.33 15.35 -29.02
N ALA A 17 12.10 14.97 -29.39
CA ALA A 17 11.54 13.70 -29.00
C ALA A 17 12.43 12.64 -29.68
N ALA A 18 13.55 12.30 -29.04
CA ALA A 18 14.17 11.02 -29.24
C ALA A 18 13.07 10.01 -28.90
N THR A 19 12.37 9.52 -29.91
CA THR A 19 11.54 8.33 -29.78
C THR A 19 12.51 7.24 -29.36
N ALA A 20 12.68 7.03 -28.06
CA ALA A 20 13.39 5.89 -27.54
C ALA A 20 12.66 4.69 -28.15
N GLN A 21 13.30 4.03 -29.12
CA GLN A 21 12.78 2.82 -29.74
C GLN A 21 12.51 1.86 -28.58
N LYS A 22 11.24 1.62 -28.26
CA LYS A 22 10.86 0.72 -27.18
C LYS A 22 11.52 -0.62 -27.47
N VAL A 23 12.40 -1.08 -26.58
CA VAL A 23 13.16 -2.30 -26.80
C VAL A 23 12.17 -3.46 -26.92
N SER A 24 12.25 -4.24 -27.99
CA SER A 24 11.32 -5.34 -28.23
C SER A 24 11.46 -6.41 -27.14
N THR A 25 10.34 -6.98 -26.70
CA THR A 25 10.30 -8.10 -25.76
C THR A 25 10.46 -9.47 -26.44
N ASP A 26 10.69 -9.52 -27.76
CA ASP A 26 10.84 -10.78 -28.52
C ASP A 26 11.90 -11.71 -27.92
N ARG A 27 13.08 -11.16 -27.61
CA ARG A 27 14.19 -11.94 -27.03
C ARG A 27 13.84 -12.42 -25.62
N LEU A 28 13.23 -11.55 -24.81
CA LEU A 28 12.77 -11.90 -23.46
C LEU A 28 11.77 -13.07 -23.52
N VAL A 29 10.76 -12.99 -24.40
CA VAL A 29 9.78 -14.07 -24.56
C VAL A 29 10.45 -15.36 -25.04
N ALA A 30 11.38 -15.29 -25.97
CA ALA A 30 12.11 -16.47 -26.44
C ALA A 30 12.92 -17.16 -25.31
N GLU A 31 13.56 -16.39 -24.43
CA GLU A 31 14.29 -16.95 -23.27
C GLU A 31 13.35 -17.44 -22.16
N VAL A 32 12.19 -16.79 -21.98
CA VAL A 32 11.11 -17.27 -21.10
C VAL A 32 10.63 -18.65 -21.55
N GLN A 33 10.35 -18.85 -22.83
CA GLN A 33 9.90 -20.15 -23.35
C GLN A 33 10.94 -21.26 -23.18
N LYS A 34 12.24 -20.93 -23.17
CA LYS A 34 13.34 -21.85 -22.88
C LYS A 34 13.56 -22.07 -21.38
N ALA A 35 12.85 -21.35 -20.51
CA ALA A 35 13.07 -21.29 -19.07
C ALA A 35 14.53 -20.94 -18.68
N ASN A 36 15.20 -20.11 -19.48
CA ASN A 36 16.60 -19.73 -19.25
C ASN A 36 16.69 -18.56 -18.27
N LEU A 37 16.62 -18.86 -16.97
CA LEU A 37 16.59 -17.84 -15.91
C LEU A 37 17.76 -16.85 -15.96
N HIS A 38 18.96 -17.32 -16.33
CA HIS A 38 20.13 -16.45 -16.43
C HIS A 38 19.96 -15.41 -17.55
N ALA A 39 19.56 -15.85 -18.75
CA ALA A 39 19.34 -14.93 -19.87
C ALA A 39 18.14 -14.02 -19.63
N ILE A 40 17.07 -14.52 -19.00
CA ILE A 40 15.92 -13.70 -18.59
C ILE A 40 16.36 -12.56 -17.68
N ASN A 41 17.13 -12.85 -16.63
CA ASN A 41 17.64 -11.81 -15.73
C ASN A 41 18.57 -10.81 -16.44
N GLN A 42 19.38 -11.27 -17.41
CA GLN A 42 20.19 -10.36 -18.22
C GLN A 42 19.34 -9.39 -19.06
N GLU A 43 18.28 -9.91 -19.69
CA GLU A 43 17.35 -9.07 -20.46
C GLU A 43 16.60 -8.10 -19.53
N LEU A 44 16.08 -8.56 -18.40
CA LEU A 44 15.34 -7.70 -17.48
C LEU A 44 16.20 -6.59 -16.86
N MET A 45 17.51 -6.79 -16.72
CA MET A 45 18.46 -5.76 -16.30
C MET A 45 18.86 -4.78 -17.42
N ALA A 46 18.54 -5.07 -18.67
CA ALA A 46 18.84 -4.19 -19.79
C ALA A 46 17.90 -2.98 -19.78
N LYS A 47 18.47 -1.76 -19.83
CA LYS A 47 17.68 -0.53 -19.80
C LYS A 47 16.68 -0.49 -20.96
N GLY A 48 15.42 -0.16 -20.66
CA GLY A 48 14.39 0.14 -21.66
C GLY A 48 13.49 -1.02 -22.08
N ILE A 49 13.66 -2.21 -21.49
CA ILE A 49 12.69 -3.30 -21.64
C ILE A 49 11.50 -3.05 -20.71
N ASP A 50 10.31 -2.95 -21.29
CA ASP A 50 9.05 -2.96 -20.55
C ASP A 50 8.48 -4.38 -20.57
N VAL A 51 8.62 -5.09 -19.46
CA VAL A 51 8.21 -6.50 -19.28
C VAL A 51 6.72 -6.74 -19.54
N ASN A 52 5.90 -5.68 -19.52
CA ASN A 52 4.45 -5.76 -19.77
C ASN A 52 4.09 -5.58 -21.24
N THR A 53 5.06 -5.31 -22.11
CA THR A 53 4.83 -5.16 -23.55
C THR A 53 4.78 -6.54 -24.21
N PRO A 54 3.74 -6.83 -25.01
CA PRO A 54 3.70 -8.07 -25.75
C PRO A 54 4.76 -8.09 -26.85
N ASP A 55 5.26 -9.28 -27.16
CA ASP A 55 6.19 -9.48 -28.27
C ASP A 55 5.52 -9.26 -29.63
N SER A 56 6.28 -9.41 -30.72
CA SER A 56 5.79 -9.30 -32.10
C SER A 56 4.66 -10.28 -32.45
N SER A 57 4.55 -11.38 -31.70
CA SER A 57 3.50 -12.40 -31.81
C SER A 57 2.33 -12.15 -30.84
N ARG A 58 2.26 -10.96 -30.22
CA ARG A 58 1.26 -10.55 -29.24
C ARG A 58 1.24 -11.36 -27.94
N ARG A 59 2.35 -12.00 -27.58
CA ARG A 59 2.48 -12.80 -26.35
C ARG A 59 3.06 -11.95 -25.23
N LEU A 60 2.43 -12.01 -24.06
CA LEU A 60 2.95 -11.33 -22.86
C LEU A 60 3.99 -12.23 -22.18
N PRO A 61 5.18 -11.69 -21.80
CA PRO A 61 6.21 -12.47 -21.11
C PRO A 61 5.68 -13.26 -19.90
N LEU A 62 4.86 -12.63 -19.06
CA LEU A 62 4.31 -13.29 -17.87
C LEU A 62 3.36 -14.45 -18.19
N VAL A 63 2.56 -14.32 -19.26
CA VAL A 63 1.64 -15.38 -19.68
C VAL A 63 2.42 -16.59 -20.21
N GLU A 64 3.46 -16.34 -21.00
CA GLU A 64 4.36 -17.40 -21.49
C GLU A 64 5.12 -18.06 -20.33
N ALA A 65 5.55 -17.29 -19.33
CA ALA A 65 6.18 -17.83 -18.13
C ALA A 65 5.28 -18.81 -17.39
N VAL A 66 3.97 -18.52 -17.25
CA VAL A 66 3.02 -19.46 -16.63
C VAL A 66 2.94 -20.77 -17.41
N ARG A 67 3.00 -20.72 -18.75
CA ARG A 67 2.97 -21.90 -19.62
C ARG A 67 4.19 -22.81 -19.44
N THR A 68 5.34 -22.27 -19.02
CA THR A 68 6.53 -23.08 -18.69
C THR A 68 6.34 -23.95 -17.45
N ARG A 69 5.39 -23.59 -16.58
CA ARG A 69 5.16 -24.19 -15.25
C ARG A 69 6.36 -24.13 -14.31
N ASP A 70 7.36 -23.29 -14.61
CA ASP A 70 8.50 -23.01 -13.73
C ASP A 70 8.22 -21.76 -12.88
N PRO A 71 8.02 -21.90 -11.56
CA PRO A 71 7.75 -20.76 -10.68
C PRO A 71 8.88 -19.72 -10.69
N ARG A 72 10.13 -20.14 -10.94
CA ARG A 72 11.30 -19.23 -10.94
C ARG A 72 11.23 -18.24 -12.09
N VAL A 73 10.75 -18.69 -13.25
CA VAL A 73 10.57 -17.83 -14.43
C VAL A 73 9.45 -16.82 -14.19
N VAL A 74 8.34 -17.25 -13.60
CA VAL A 74 7.23 -16.37 -13.23
C VAL A 74 7.68 -15.33 -12.20
N LEU A 75 8.35 -15.76 -11.12
CA LEU A 75 8.85 -14.89 -10.07
C LEU A 75 9.83 -13.84 -10.62
N ALA A 76 10.79 -14.23 -11.45
CA ALA A 76 11.74 -13.29 -12.05
C ALA A 76 11.04 -12.15 -12.80
N LEU A 77 9.99 -12.45 -13.58
CA LEU A 77 9.22 -11.42 -14.27
C LEU A 77 8.40 -10.56 -13.30
N LEU A 78 7.74 -11.16 -12.31
CA LEU A 78 6.96 -10.44 -11.30
C LEU A 78 7.83 -9.50 -10.46
N GLU A 79 9.03 -9.91 -10.07
CA GLU A 79 10.00 -9.12 -9.31
C GLU A 79 10.53 -7.90 -10.10
N HIS A 80 10.50 -7.99 -11.44
CA HIS A 80 10.80 -6.90 -12.37
C HIS A 80 9.55 -6.16 -12.88
N GLY A 81 8.41 -6.30 -12.18
CA GLY A 81 7.22 -5.46 -12.42
C GLY A 81 6.27 -5.98 -13.47
N ALA A 82 6.32 -7.28 -13.82
CA ALA A 82 5.28 -7.89 -14.61
C ALA A 82 3.93 -7.84 -13.86
N LEU A 83 2.89 -7.41 -14.56
CA LEU A 83 1.56 -7.23 -13.98
C LEU A 83 0.84 -8.57 -13.83
N ALA A 84 0.64 -9.03 -12.59
CA ALA A 84 -0.10 -10.28 -12.32
C ALA A 84 -1.56 -10.24 -12.81
N LYS A 85 -2.13 -9.04 -12.96
CA LYS A 85 -3.46 -8.75 -13.54
C LYS A 85 -3.48 -8.67 -15.07
N ALA A 86 -2.38 -9.04 -15.75
CA ALA A 86 -2.33 -9.11 -17.19
C ALA A 86 -3.45 -10.02 -17.74
N VAL A 87 -3.85 -9.75 -18.98
CA VAL A 87 -4.84 -10.55 -19.70
C VAL A 87 -4.19 -11.05 -20.97
N ASP A 88 -4.19 -12.36 -21.18
CA ASP A 88 -3.66 -12.97 -22.39
C ASP A 88 -4.39 -12.41 -23.63
N PRO A 89 -3.70 -11.72 -24.55
CA PRO A 89 -4.34 -11.17 -25.74
C PRO A 89 -4.97 -12.22 -26.64
N ALA A 90 -4.51 -13.48 -26.59
CA ALA A 90 -5.06 -14.56 -27.41
C ALA A 90 -6.37 -15.11 -26.81
N SER A 91 -6.31 -15.63 -25.59
CA SER A 91 -7.45 -16.30 -24.93
C SER A 91 -8.37 -15.37 -24.14
N GLY A 92 -7.86 -14.26 -23.63
CA GLY A 92 -8.53 -13.44 -22.62
C GLY A 92 -8.42 -13.98 -21.20
N SER A 93 -7.71 -15.09 -20.97
CA SER A 93 -7.48 -15.64 -19.64
C SER A 93 -6.44 -14.83 -18.86
N THR A 94 -6.57 -14.79 -17.54
CA THR A 94 -5.54 -14.22 -16.67
C THR A 94 -4.43 -15.25 -16.40
N PRO A 95 -3.19 -14.82 -16.09
CA PRO A 95 -2.13 -15.71 -15.61
C PRO A 95 -2.59 -16.62 -14.45
N LEU A 96 -3.41 -16.09 -13.55
CA LEU A 96 -3.92 -16.85 -12.39
C LEU A 96 -4.85 -17.98 -12.83
N ALA A 97 -5.76 -17.74 -13.77
CA ALA A 97 -6.64 -18.76 -14.31
C ALA A 97 -5.84 -19.92 -14.93
N LEU A 98 -4.82 -19.59 -15.73
CA LEU A 98 -3.93 -20.57 -16.36
C LEU A 98 -3.14 -21.38 -15.31
N ALA A 99 -2.66 -20.73 -14.25
CA ALA A 99 -1.92 -21.40 -13.18
C ALA A 99 -2.81 -22.36 -12.36
N LEU A 100 -4.04 -21.95 -12.06
CA LEU A 100 -5.03 -22.76 -11.35
C LEU A 100 -5.46 -23.97 -12.20
N GLN A 101 -5.73 -23.75 -13.49
CA GLN A 101 -6.06 -24.82 -14.45
C GLN A 101 -4.93 -25.86 -14.55
N ALA A 102 -3.68 -25.40 -14.55
CA ALA A 102 -2.50 -26.27 -14.59
C ALA A 102 -2.16 -26.91 -13.23
N ASN A 103 -2.95 -26.64 -12.18
CA ASN A 103 -2.71 -27.03 -10.78
C ASN A 103 -1.30 -26.62 -10.28
N SER A 104 -0.77 -25.52 -10.77
CA SER A 104 0.56 -24.99 -10.43
C SER A 104 0.46 -24.07 -9.21
N LEU A 105 0.23 -24.64 -8.02
CA LEU A 105 0.02 -23.89 -6.77
C LEU A 105 1.12 -22.87 -6.44
N PRO A 106 2.44 -23.14 -6.66
CA PRO A 106 3.47 -22.14 -6.41
C PRO A 106 3.34 -20.90 -7.31
N ILE A 107 2.97 -21.09 -8.59
CA ILE A 107 2.73 -20.00 -9.53
C ILE A 107 1.46 -19.23 -9.14
N ALA A 108 0.38 -19.94 -8.81
CA ALA A 108 -0.87 -19.30 -8.37
C ALA A 108 -0.63 -18.47 -7.11
N ARG A 109 0.14 -18.99 -6.13
CA ARG A 109 0.55 -18.26 -4.93
C ARG A 109 1.31 -16.99 -5.27
N ALA A 110 2.33 -17.08 -6.13
CA ALA A 110 3.12 -15.92 -6.55
C ALA A 110 2.25 -14.85 -7.22
N LEU A 111 1.36 -15.24 -8.11
CA LEU A 111 0.46 -14.32 -8.79
C LEU A 111 -0.51 -13.62 -7.81
N LEU A 112 -1.07 -14.36 -6.85
CA LEU A 112 -1.94 -13.79 -5.80
C LEU A 112 -1.17 -12.82 -4.90
N ALA A 113 0.07 -13.15 -4.52
CA ALA A 113 0.94 -12.26 -3.75
C ALA A 113 1.23 -10.95 -4.50
N HIS A 114 1.34 -11.01 -5.83
CA HIS A 114 1.55 -9.86 -6.71
C HIS A 114 0.24 -9.23 -7.22
N GLY A 115 -0.88 -9.45 -6.54
CA GLY A 115 -2.14 -8.73 -6.79
C GLY A 115 -2.98 -9.26 -7.94
N ALA A 116 -2.81 -10.52 -8.37
CA ALA A 116 -3.77 -11.15 -9.26
C ALA A 116 -5.14 -11.29 -8.58
N ASP A 117 -6.20 -10.91 -9.30
CA ASP A 117 -7.56 -10.99 -8.79
C ASP A 117 -8.20 -12.36 -9.13
N PRO A 118 -8.55 -13.20 -8.13
CA PRO A 118 -9.24 -14.46 -8.37
C PRO A 118 -10.66 -14.29 -8.92
N ALA A 119 -11.27 -13.12 -8.79
CA ALA A 119 -12.59 -12.80 -9.34
C ALA A 119 -12.52 -12.24 -10.78
N ALA A 120 -11.33 -11.96 -11.30
CA ALA A 120 -11.17 -11.44 -12.66
C ALA A 120 -11.75 -12.42 -13.68
N LYS A 121 -12.62 -11.90 -14.56
CA LYS A 121 -13.33 -12.69 -15.56
C LYS A 121 -12.60 -12.67 -16.89
N ASP A 122 -12.58 -13.81 -17.57
CA ASP A 122 -12.15 -13.88 -18.96
C ASP A 122 -13.21 -13.31 -19.93
N ARG A 123 -12.96 -13.41 -21.24
CA ARG A 123 -13.90 -12.94 -22.29
C ARG A 123 -15.25 -13.65 -22.28
N SER A 124 -15.35 -14.83 -21.70
CA SER A 124 -16.59 -15.59 -21.55
C SER A 124 -17.32 -15.29 -20.23
N GLY A 125 -16.78 -14.41 -19.39
CA GLY A 125 -17.34 -14.05 -18.09
C GLY A 125 -16.99 -15.04 -16.98
N VAL A 126 -16.08 -15.99 -17.23
CA VAL A 126 -15.68 -17.03 -16.28
C VAL A 126 -14.59 -16.48 -15.34
N PRO A 127 -14.79 -16.47 -14.01
CA PRO A 127 -13.79 -15.98 -13.06
C PRO A 127 -12.56 -16.89 -12.97
N ALA A 128 -11.37 -16.32 -12.77
CA ALA A 128 -10.12 -17.09 -12.66
C ALA A 128 -10.19 -18.21 -11.61
N ARG A 129 -10.83 -17.94 -10.45
CA ARG A 129 -10.97 -18.92 -9.36
C ARG A 129 -11.76 -20.18 -9.73
N SER A 130 -12.59 -20.16 -10.77
CA SER A 130 -13.31 -21.38 -11.20
C SER A 130 -12.41 -22.39 -11.92
N ALA A 131 -11.20 -21.98 -12.30
CA ALA A 131 -10.18 -22.87 -12.84
C ALA A 131 -9.47 -23.70 -11.74
N ALA A 132 -9.79 -23.49 -10.46
CA ALA A 132 -9.26 -24.29 -9.36
C ALA A 132 -9.82 -25.72 -9.41
N VAL A 133 -8.94 -26.70 -9.63
CA VAL A 133 -9.32 -28.12 -9.81
C VAL A 133 -8.94 -29.02 -8.63
N SER A 134 -8.17 -28.53 -7.66
CA SER A 134 -7.63 -29.32 -6.54
C SER A 134 -7.99 -28.76 -5.18
N SER A 135 -7.95 -29.59 -4.14
CA SER A 135 -8.12 -29.15 -2.74
C SER A 135 -7.10 -28.08 -2.36
N GLY A 136 -5.84 -28.23 -2.79
CA GLY A 136 -4.79 -27.24 -2.53
C GLY A 136 -5.04 -25.89 -3.21
N ALA A 137 -5.68 -25.86 -4.39
CA ALA A 137 -6.10 -24.61 -5.02
C ALA A 137 -7.24 -23.94 -4.24
N SER A 138 -8.19 -24.72 -3.73
CA SER A 138 -9.26 -24.22 -2.86
C SER A 138 -8.72 -23.67 -1.54
N GLU A 139 -7.78 -24.37 -0.89
CA GLU A 139 -7.11 -23.89 0.33
C GLU A 139 -6.34 -22.58 0.09
N LEU A 140 -5.65 -22.48 -1.05
CA LEU A 140 -4.95 -21.26 -1.45
C LEU A 140 -5.90 -20.08 -1.61
N LEU A 141 -7.05 -20.30 -2.25
CA LEU A 141 -8.09 -19.27 -2.43
C LEU A 141 -8.77 -18.92 -1.11
N SER A 142 -9.01 -19.87 -0.21
CA SER A 142 -9.53 -19.61 1.14
C SER A 142 -8.56 -18.74 1.96
N LEU A 143 -7.25 -18.98 1.84
CA LEU A 143 -6.24 -18.13 2.48
C LEU A 143 -6.28 -16.70 1.90
N TYR A 144 -6.44 -16.57 0.58
CA TYR A 144 -6.62 -15.26 -0.06
C TYR A 144 -7.91 -14.57 0.38
N ASP A 145 -9.04 -15.28 0.48
CA ASP A 145 -10.30 -14.69 0.94
C ASP A 145 -10.18 -14.20 2.40
N ALA A 146 -9.40 -14.90 3.24
CA ALA A 146 -9.19 -14.54 4.64
C ALA A 146 -8.18 -13.39 4.86
N LYS A 147 -7.12 -13.29 4.05
CA LYS A 147 -5.98 -12.38 4.29
C LYS A 147 -5.61 -11.49 3.10
N GLY A 148 -6.29 -11.63 1.97
CA GLY A 148 -5.93 -11.01 0.69
C GLY A 148 -4.54 -11.41 0.20
N ALA A 149 -3.98 -10.59 -0.68
CA ALA A 149 -2.60 -10.75 -1.17
C ALA A 149 -1.55 -10.71 -0.03
N MET A 150 -1.85 -10.01 1.07
CA MET A 150 -0.97 -9.91 2.24
C MET A 150 -0.79 -11.24 2.98
N GLY A 151 -1.70 -12.19 2.81
CA GLY A 151 -1.54 -13.55 3.36
C GLY A 151 -0.33 -14.31 2.82
N PHE A 152 0.28 -13.81 1.75
CA PHE A 152 1.41 -14.43 1.05
C PHE A 152 2.72 -13.66 1.19
N GLU A 153 2.69 -12.50 1.86
CA GLU A 153 3.83 -11.59 1.94
C GLU A 153 4.61 -11.77 3.25
N ALA A 154 5.88 -11.34 3.25
CA ALA A 154 6.70 -11.32 4.46
C ALA A 154 6.13 -10.34 5.50
N ALA A 155 6.40 -10.63 6.77
CA ALA A 155 6.00 -9.77 7.88
C ALA A 155 6.59 -8.36 7.75
N PRO A 156 5.95 -7.32 8.32
CA PRO A 156 6.53 -5.98 8.37
C PRO A 156 7.95 -6.01 8.94
N GLY A 157 8.87 -5.24 8.35
CA GLY A 157 10.27 -5.15 8.74
C GLY A 157 11.16 -6.24 8.15
N ALA A 158 10.60 -7.21 7.42
CA ALA A 158 11.38 -8.26 6.78
C ALA A 158 12.15 -7.77 5.55
N TRP A 159 11.67 -6.71 4.89
CA TRP A 159 12.31 -6.15 3.70
C TRP A 159 13.25 -5.01 4.08
N LEU A 160 14.41 -4.99 3.41
CA LEU A 160 15.38 -3.92 3.50
C LEU A 160 15.48 -3.23 2.13
N LYS A 161 15.66 -1.91 2.16
CA LYS A 161 15.76 -1.04 0.98
C LYS A 161 17.22 -0.60 0.79
N ALA A 162 17.71 -0.69 -0.44
CA ALA A 162 19.03 -0.19 -0.83
C ALA A 162 18.95 0.55 -2.17
N ASP A 163 19.90 1.46 -2.43
CA ASP A 163 20.13 1.97 -3.78
C ASP A 163 21.13 1.06 -4.50
N LYS A 164 20.79 0.65 -5.72
CA LYS A 164 21.68 -0.12 -6.59
C LYS A 164 21.61 0.44 -8.00
N LYS A 165 22.69 1.12 -8.41
CA LYS A 165 22.80 1.77 -9.74
C LYS A 165 21.76 2.88 -9.95
N GLY A 166 21.37 3.61 -8.90
CA GLY A 166 20.39 4.69 -8.98
C GLY A 166 18.94 4.21 -9.04
N GLU A 167 18.70 2.92 -8.82
CA GLU A 167 17.38 2.33 -8.67
C GLU A 167 17.21 1.76 -7.27
N THR A 168 15.99 1.86 -6.75
CA THR A 168 15.65 1.25 -5.47
C THR A 168 15.60 -0.26 -5.64
N TYR A 169 16.26 -0.95 -4.72
CA TYR A 169 16.33 -2.39 -4.65
C TYR A 169 15.88 -2.88 -3.28
N TYR A 170 15.07 -3.93 -3.25
CA TYR A 170 14.55 -4.55 -2.03
C TYR A 170 15.11 -5.95 -1.88
N TRP A 171 15.45 -6.32 -0.64
CA TRP A 171 15.88 -7.69 -0.34
C TRP A 171 15.41 -8.13 1.03
N ASN A 172 15.18 -9.43 1.17
CA ASN A 172 14.77 -10.05 2.41
C ASN A 172 15.87 -11.00 2.91
N PRO A 173 16.57 -10.68 4.02
CA PRO A 173 17.65 -11.52 4.56
C PRO A 173 17.21 -12.91 4.99
N SER A 174 15.97 -13.05 5.45
CA SER A 174 15.49 -14.31 5.99
C SER A 174 15.17 -15.32 4.89
N THR A 175 14.72 -14.84 3.74
CA THR A 175 14.35 -15.71 2.59
C THR A 175 15.41 -15.73 1.49
N GLY A 176 16.30 -14.74 1.45
CA GLY A 176 17.24 -14.52 0.35
C GLY A 176 16.59 -13.93 -0.91
N GLU A 177 15.31 -13.57 -0.85
CA GLU A 177 14.59 -12.97 -1.98
C GLU A 177 15.07 -11.54 -2.28
N SER A 178 14.96 -11.16 -3.55
CA SER A 178 15.33 -9.83 -4.01
C SER A 178 14.43 -9.35 -5.13
N ARG A 179 14.11 -8.04 -5.15
CA ARG A 179 13.26 -7.45 -6.18
C ARG A 179 13.58 -5.99 -6.43
N TRP A 180 13.36 -5.56 -7.67
CA TRP A 180 13.52 -4.16 -8.10
C TRP A 180 12.23 -3.35 -7.96
N THR A 181 11.10 -4.05 -7.82
CA THR A 181 9.82 -3.44 -7.50
C THR A 181 9.54 -3.49 -6.01
N ALA A 182 8.79 -2.52 -5.49
CA ALA A 182 8.42 -2.51 -4.09
C ALA A 182 7.62 -3.78 -3.75
N PRO A 183 8.03 -4.57 -2.74
CA PRO A 183 7.20 -5.65 -2.25
C PRO A 183 5.85 -5.11 -1.79
N PRO A 184 4.78 -5.90 -1.86
CA PRO A 184 3.45 -5.46 -1.44
C PRO A 184 3.42 -4.83 -0.04
N SER A 185 4.20 -5.32 0.94
CA SER A 185 4.29 -4.70 2.27
C SER A 185 4.93 -3.30 2.26
N CYS A 186 5.82 -3.01 1.30
CA CYS A 186 6.44 -1.69 1.10
C CYS A 186 5.72 -0.81 0.06
N ALA A 187 4.61 -1.28 -0.52
CA ALA A 187 3.89 -0.59 -1.58
C ALA A 187 2.70 0.24 -1.08
N TRP A 188 2.54 0.38 0.24
CA TRP A 188 1.50 1.19 0.86
C TRP A 188 1.79 2.68 0.76
N GLN A 189 0.76 3.44 0.40
CA GLN A 189 0.76 4.90 0.37
C GLN A 189 -0.34 5.43 1.29
N ARG A 190 -0.05 6.55 1.96
CA ARG A 190 -0.99 7.27 2.80
C ARG A 190 -1.65 8.38 1.99
N VAL A 191 -2.98 8.39 1.94
CA VAL A 191 -3.76 9.46 1.33
C VAL A 191 -4.24 10.38 2.43
N THR A 192 -3.87 11.66 2.33
CA THR A 192 -4.25 12.69 3.29
C THR A 192 -5.11 13.77 2.65
N VAL A 193 -5.99 14.37 3.46
CA VAL A 193 -6.75 15.57 3.12
C VAL A 193 -6.48 16.57 4.24
N GLN A 194 -5.94 17.75 3.88
CA GLN A 194 -5.53 18.78 4.85
C GLN A 194 -4.61 18.26 5.97
N GLY A 195 -3.74 17.30 5.65
CA GLY A 195 -2.82 16.67 6.61
C GLY A 195 -3.43 15.53 7.43
N HIS A 196 -4.73 15.27 7.31
CA HIS A 196 -5.39 14.17 8.00
C HIS A 196 -5.44 12.91 7.12
N PRO A 197 -4.98 11.74 7.61
CA PRO A 197 -5.09 10.50 6.86
C PRO A 197 -6.54 10.06 6.74
N VAL A 198 -6.97 9.85 5.50
CA VAL A 198 -8.34 9.41 5.17
C VAL A 198 -8.38 8.00 4.58
N SER A 199 -7.30 7.56 3.93
CA SER A 199 -7.18 6.16 3.48
C SER A 199 -5.74 5.76 3.22
N TYR A 200 -5.52 4.45 3.12
CA TYR A 200 -4.26 3.83 2.76
C TYR A 200 -4.48 2.98 1.51
N ILE A 201 -3.62 3.14 0.51
CA ILE A 201 -3.73 2.44 -0.77
C ILE A 201 -2.45 1.66 -1.00
N ASN A 202 -2.58 0.37 -1.34
CA ASN A 202 -1.46 -0.43 -1.78
C ASN A 202 -1.33 -0.33 -3.30
N THR A 203 -0.26 0.25 -3.79
CA THR A 203 -0.07 0.49 -5.23
C THR A 203 0.20 -0.78 -6.04
N MET A 204 0.70 -1.83 -5.39
CA MET A 204 0.95 -3.12 -6.03
C MET A 204 -0.34 -3.96 -6.12
N THR A 205 -1.06 -4.09 -5.00
CA THR A 205 -2.23 -4.98 -4.90
C THR A 205 -3.56 -4.29 -5.20
N GLY A 206 -3.61 -2.95 -5.17
CA GLY A 206 -4.83 -2.17 -5.32
C GLY A 206 -5.73 -2.13 -4.08
N GLN A 207 -5.31 -2.74 -2.95
CA GLN A 207 -6.08 -2.71 -1.72
C GLN A 207 -6.24 -1.28 -1.17
N LYS A 208 -7.42 -0.99 -0.61
CA LYS A 208 -7.72 0.26 0.07
C LYS A 208 -8.21 -0.02 1.49
N LEU A 209 -7.62 0.66 2.48
CA LEU A 209 -7.99 0.57 3.89
C LEU A 209 -8.25 1.96 4.46
N THR A 210 -9.11 2.03 5.47
CA THR A 210 -9.42 3.26 6.22
C THR A 210 -8.60 3.35 7.51
N SER A 211 -8.15 2.21 8.04
CA SER A 211 -7.26 2.10 9.20
C SER A 211 -5.80 1.86 8.79
N VAL A 212 -4.88 2.12 9.71
CA VAL A 212 -3.43 1.94 9.48
C VAL A 212 -3.14 0.47 9.18
N PRO A 213 -2.58 0.13 8.00
CA PRO A 213 -2.19 -1.25 7.71
C PRO A 213 -1.05 -1.69 8.65
N PRO A 214 -0.96 -2.99 9.02
CA PRO A 214 0.11 -3.51 9.87
C PRO A 214 1.53 -3.17 9.37
N ALA A 215 1.71 -3.06 8.05
CA ALA A 215 2.99 -2.68 7.44
C ALA A 215 3.45 -1.25 7.78
N LEU A 216 2.52 -0.33 8.06
CA LEU A 216 2.81 1.06 8.41
C LEU A 216 2.68 1.34 9.92
N ALA A 217 2.39 0.32 10.72
CA ALA A 217 2.16 0.42 12.16
C ALA A 217 3.48 0.54 12.96
N TRP A 218 4.32 1.51 12.58
CA TRP A 218 5.64 1.77 13.18
C TRP A 218 5.66 3.02 14.03
N ALA A 219 6.37 2.96 15.16
CA ALA A 219 6.68 4.08 16.03
C ALA A 219 8.19 4.17 16.22
N ARG A 220 8.70 5.39 16.39
CA ARG A 220 10.08 5.61 16.83
C ARG A 220 10.12 5.64 18.35
N VAL A 221 11.00 4.83 18.93
CA VAL A 221 11.18 4.69 20.37
C VAL A 221 12.65 4.96 20.71
N THR A 222 12.89 5.75 21.75
CA THR A 222 14.21 5.98 22.34
C THR A 222 14.25 5.30 23.69
N ALA A 223 15.11 4.29 23.82
CA ALA A 223 15.33 3.57 25.07
C ALA A 223 16.04 4.45 26.11
N ALA A 224 16.03 4.01 27.37
CA ALA A 224 16.63 4.75 28.48
C ALA A 224 18.15 4.95 28.34
N ASP A 225 18.83 4.07 27.60
CA ASP A 225 20.26 4.16 27.28
C ASP A 225 20.56 5.07 26.08
N GLY A 226 19.53 5.72 25.51
CA GLY A 226 19.64 6.58 24.33
C GLY A 226 19.59 5.83 23.00
N THR A 227 19.41 4.51 23.00
CA THR A 227 19.28 3.73 21.77
C THR A 227 17.97 4.06 21.07
N GLU A 228 18.05 4.47 19.81
CA GLU A 228 16.87 4.71 18.97
C GLU A 228 16.49 3.45 18.18
N LEU A 229 15.22 3.07 18.25
CA LEU A 229 14.66 1.91 17.57
C LEU A 229 13.32 2.26 16.92
N TRP A 230 12.97 1.50 15.89
CA TRP A 230 11.65 1.51 15.29
C TRP A 230 10.89 0.28 15.77
N LEU A 231 9.72 0.47 16.37
CA LEU A 231 8.86 -0.59 16.88
C LEU A 231 7.62 -0.71 16.00
N ASN A 232 7.36 -1.90 15.46
CA ASN A 232 6.07 -2.20 14.84
C ASN A 232 5.15 -2.83 15.89
N TRP A 233 4.12 -2.11 16.34
CA TRP A 233 3.24 -2.59 17.41
C TRP A 233 2.23 -3.65 16.93
N ALA A 234 1.86 -3.64 15.64
CA ALA A 234 0.93 -4.61 15.08
C ALA A 234 1.58 -5.98 14.87
N ALA A 235 2.82 -5.99 14.38
CA ALA A 235 3.60 -7.20 14.11
C ALA A 235 4.52 -7.63 15.27
N ARG A 236 4.67 -6.80 16.30
CA ARG A 236 5.54 -7.04 17.47
C ARG A 236 7.00 -7.29 17.09
N VAL A 237 7.51 -6.51 16.14
CA VAL A 237 8.90 -6.55 15.69
C VAL A 237 9.56 -5.20 15.90
N SER A 238 10.90 -5.18 15.89
CA SER A 238 11.67 -3.93 15.95
C SER A 238 12.76 -3.90 14.89
N SER A 239 13.21 -2.70 14.56
CA SER A 239 14.29 -2.43 13.63
C SER A 239 15.21 -1.34 14.17
N ALA A 240 16.52 -1.51 13.99
CA ALA A 240 17.51 -0.48 14.31
C ALA A 240 17.61 0.62 13.24
N THR A 241 17.04 0.39 12.06
CA THR A 241 17.04 1.34 10.94
C THR A 241 15.61 1.67 10.53
N ILE A 242 15.44 2.74 9.74
CA ILE A 242 14.11 3.12 9.23
C ILE A 242 13.56 1.94 8.40
N PRO A 243 12.38 1.40 8.76
CA PRO A 243 11.75 0.30 8.05
C PRO A 243 11.52 0.63 6.56
N ALA A 244 11.75 -0.35 5.69
CA ALA A 244 11.60 -0.17 4.24
C ALA A 244 10.16 0.14 3.83
N GLU A 245 9.18 -0.22 4.66
CA GLU A 245 7.76 -0.02 4.41
C GLU A 245 7.32 1.43 4.58
N LEU A 246 8.06 2.24 5.34
CA LEU A 246 7.63 3.60 5.68
C LEU A 246 7.81 4.57 4.51
N PRO A 247 6.73 5.24 4.06
CA PRO A 247 6.84 6.41 3.20
C PRO A 247 7.67 7.51 3.87
N ALA A 248 8.39 8.29 3.07
CA ALA A 248 9.33 9.29 3.57
C ALA A 248 8.66 10.36 4.45
N ASP A 249 7.43 10.77 4.10
CA ASP A 249 6.64 11.74 4.88
C ASP A 249 6.25 11.18 6.24
N LEU A 250 5.79 9.92 6.29
CA LEU A 250 5.43 9.24 7.54
C LEU A 250 6.66 8.98 8.41
N ALA A 251 7.78 8.56 7.82
CA ALA A 251 9.04 8.41 8.55
C ALA A 251 9.49 9.73 9.19
N ALA A 252 9.41 10.85 8.46
CA ALA A 252 9.76 12.18 8.96
C ALA A 252 8.80 12.70 10.04
N GLU A 253 7.52 12.35 9.96
CA GLU A 253 6.53 12.61 11.01
C GLU A 253 6.87 11.86 12.29
N LEU A 254 7.02 10.53 12.20
CA LEU A 254 7.33 9.66 13.34
C LEU A 254 8.69 9.98 13.96
N ALA A 255 9.65 10.44 13.16
CA ALA A 255 10.94 10.90 13.65
C ALA A 255 10.85 12.11 14.60
N ARG A 256 9.86 13.00 14.40
CA ARG A 256 9.62 14.17 15.26
C ARG A 256 8.83 13.84 16.51
N THR A 257 8.22 12.67 16.57
CA THR A 257 7.34 12.24 17.66
C THR A 257 7.87 10.96 18.33
N ALA A 258 9.18 10.88 18.55
CA ALA A 258 9.79 9.74 19.24
C ALA A 258 9.18 9.57 20.63
N ASN A 259 8.98 8.31 21.06
CA ASN A 259 8.31 7.92 22.30
C ASN A 259 6.85 8.39 22.45
N ALA A 260 6.30 9.12 21.48
CA ALA A 260 4.93 9.60 21.56
C ALA A 260 3.97 8.42 21.49
N ARG A 261 3.36 8.13 22.63
CA ARG A 261 2.18 7.27 22.73
C ARG A 261 1.11 8.01 23.50
N TRP A 262 -0.09 7.51 23.38
CA TRP A 262 -1.25 8.06 24.04
C TRP A 262 -1.67 7.11 25.14
N TYR A 263 -1.96 7.64 26.32
CA TYR A 263 -2.38 6.85 27.47
C TYR A 263 -3.74 7.34 27.95
N ASN A 264 -4.67 6.40 28.10
CA ASN A 264 -5.97 6.65 28.71
C ASN A 264 -5.91 6.23 30.18
N ALA A 265 -5.89 7.20 31.09
CA ALA A 265 -5.77 6.92 32.52
C ALA A 265 -7.03 6.27 33.13
N ALA A 266 -8.18 6.40 32.47
CA ALA A 266 -9.43 5.79 32.93
C ALA A 266 -9.49 4.29 32.61
N THR A 267 -8.97 3.88 31.44
CA THR A 267 -8.99 2.48 30.98
C THR A 267 -7.66 1.75 31.18
N GLY A 268 -6.55 2.48 31.33
CA GLY A 268 -5.19 1.92 31.35
C GLY A 268 -4.65 1.57 29.96
N GLU A 269 -5.33 1.97 28.89
CA GLU A 269 -4.97 1.62 27.52
C GLU A 269 -3.91 2.55 26.92
N PHE A 270 -3.10 2.00 26.01
CA PHE A 270 -2.14 2.75 25.21
C PHE A 270 -2.52 2.73 23.73
N ALA A 271 -2.30 3.85 23.03
CA ALA A 271 -2.42 3.95 21.58
C ALA A 271 -1.16 4.56 20.96
N TYR A 272 -0.72 4.01 19.82
CA TYR A 272 0.43 4.51 19.04
C TYR A 272 0.00 5.37 17.84
N THR A 273 -1.30 5.47 17.60
CA THR A 273 -1.89 6.41 16.63
C THR A 273 -2.62 7.50 17.40
N ASP A 274 -2.74 8.68 16.82
CA ASP A 274 -3.53 9.76 17.40
C ASP A 274 -4.97 9.24 17.67
N PRO A 275 -5.44 9.24 18.92
CA PRO A 275 -6.77 8.78 19.30
C PRO A 275 -7.88 9.55 18.62
N LYS A 276 -7.64 10.75 18.09
CA LYS A 276 -8.61 11.43 17.20
C LYS A 276 -8.95 10.60 15.97
N TYR A 277 -8.04 9.71 15.57
CA TYR A 277 -8.23 8.75 14.48
C TYR A 277 -8.83 7.41 14.92
N SER A 278 -9.21 7.25 16.20
CA SER A 278 -9.96 6.09 16.68
C SER A 278 -11.40 6.07 16.16
N THR A 279 -11.94 7.24 15.78
CA THR A 279 -13.23 7.37 15.10
C THR A 279 -13.04 7.37 13.59
N ALA A 280 -14.12 7.10 12.84
CA ALA A 280 -14.13 7.25 11.40
C ALA A 280 -14.20 8.72 10.92
N TRP A 281 -14.38 9.69 11.83
CA TRP A 281 -14.59 11.09 11.48
C TRP A 281 -13.29 11.90 11.49
N ARG A 282 -13.14 12.83 10.55
CA ARG A 282 -12.04 13.80 10.49
C ARG A 282 -12.64 15.20 10.48
N GLU A 283 -12.22 16.02 11.44
CA GLU A 283 -12.50 17.46 11.39
C GLU A 283 -11.57 18.10 10.36
N LEU A 284 -12.15 18.78 9.39
CA LEU A 284 -11.49 19.47 8.27
C LEU A 284 -12.03 20.89 8.19
N ALA A 285 -11.35 21.78 7.45
CA ALA A 285 -11.77 23.16 7.25
C ALA A 285 -12.23 23.39 5.80
N ASP A 286 -13.35 24.07 5.59
CA ASP A 286 -13.77 24.50 4.26
C ASP A 286 -12.73 25.43 3.65
N GLU A 287 -12.24 25.13 2.44
CA GLU A 287 -11.15 25.89 1.81
C GLU A 287 -11.54 27.34 1.48
N VAL A 288 -12.84 27.64 1.38
CA VAL A 288 -13.35 28.95 1.00
C VAL A 288 -13.65 29.81 2.23
N LYS A 289 -14.33 29.24 3.23
CA LYS A 289 -14.85 29.94 4.41
C LYS A 289 -14.01 29.71 5.67
N GLY A 290 -13.15 28.70 5.68
CA GLY A 290 -12.41 28.26 6.87
C GLY A 290 -13.29 27.64 7.96
N ALA A 291 -14.58 27.42 7.70
CA ALA A 291 -15.51 26.83 8.65
C ALA A 291 -15.23 25.34 8.84
N PRO A 292 -15.22 24.80 10.07
CA PRO A 292 -14.98 23.38 10.30
C PRO A 292 -16.16 22.54 9.79
N TYR A 293 -15.84 21.38 9.22
CA TYR A 293 -16.77 20.33 8.86
C TYR A 293 -16.17 18.96 9.20
N PHE A 294 -17.00 17.93 9.28
CA PHE A 294 -16.59 16.58 9.64
C PHE A 294 -16.81 15.64 8.46
N PHE A 295 -15.77 14.91 8.09
CA PHE A 295 -15.78 13.93 7.00
C PHE A 295 -15.66 12.51 7.54
N HIS A 296 -16.57 11.62 7.16
CA HIS A 296 -16.54 10.21 7.53
C HIS A 296 -15.70 9.41 6.54
N VAL A 297 -14.58 8.86 6.99
CA VAL A 297 -13.57 8.22 6.12
C VAL A 297 -14.06 6.93 5.44
N GLU A 298 -15.00 6.22 6.05
CA GLU A 298 -15.53 4.96 5.49
C GLU A 298 -16.71 5.17 4.53
N THR A 299 -17.70 5.99 4.90
CA THR A 299 -18.90 6.24 4.10
C THR A 299 -18.74 7.37 3.09
N GLY A 300 -17.76 8.27 3.29
CA GLY A 300 -17.60 9.50 2.51
C GLY A 300 -18.59 10.61 2.88
N GLU A 301 -19.37 10.43 3.95
CA GLU A 301 -20.34 11.42 4.42
C GLU A 301 -19.66 12.69 4.91
N THR A 302 -20.30 13.84 4.71
CA THR A 302 -19.83 15.14 5.20
C THR A 302 -20.95 15.84 5.98
N VAL A 303 -20.64 16.26 7.21
CA VAL A 303 -21.57 16.99 8.08
C VAL A 303 -20.93 18.26 8.62
N TRP A 304 -21.74 19.29 8.86
CA TRP A 304 -21.27 20.60 9.36
C TRP A 304 -21.41 20.75 10.88
N THR A 305 -21.89 19.72 11.57
CA THR A 305 -22.01 19.68 13.02
C THR A 305 -21.26 18.48 13.56
N ALA A 306 -20.62 18.60 14.73
CA ALA A 306 -19.88 17.52 15.36
C ALA A 306 -20.75 16.24 15.47
N PRO A 307 -20.28 15.10 14.94
CA PRO A 307 -20.88 13.79 15.17
C PRO A 307 -20.93 13.44 16.66
N GLU A 308 -21.78 12.49 17.05
CA GLU A 308 -21.96 12.11 18.46
C GLU A 308 -20.65 11.64 19.11
N GLU A 309 -19.85 10.88 18.35
CA GLU A 309 -18.56 10.33 18.77
C GLU A 309 -17.49 11.41 18.99
N LEU A 310 -17.69 12.59 18.40
CA LEU A 310 -16.82 13.76 18.54
C LEU A 310 -17.52 14.94 19.23
N ALA A 311 -18.69 14.71 19.84
CA ALA A 311 -19.50 15.78 20.41
C ALA A 311 -18.90 16.38 21.69
N TRP A 312 -18.02 15.63 22.36
CA TRP A 312 -17.30 16.09 23.54
C TRP A 312 -16.19 17.07 23.18
N THR A 313 -16.17 18.20 23.88
CA THR A 313 -15.16 19.26 23.72
C THR A 313 -14.60 19.65 25.09
N ALA A 314 -13.28 19.84 25.17
CA ALA A 314 -12.63 20.39 26.35
C ALA A 314 -12.86 21.90 26.41
N MET A 315 -13.24 22.40 27.58
CA MET A 315 -13.52 23.81 27.87
C MET A 315 -12.82 24.23 29.16
N THR A 316 -12.68 25.53 29.35
CA THR A 316 -12.14 26.13 30.57
C THR A 316 -13.16 27.12 31.12
N ASP A 317 -13.43 27.06 32.42
CA ASP A 317 -14.32 28.01 33.07
C ASP A 317 -13.63 29.36 33.37
N ALA A 318 -14.37 30.30 33.95
CA ALA A 318 -13.87 31.62 34.29
C ALA A 318 -12.74 31.60 35.33
N ASP A 319 -12.67 30.53 36.14
CA ASP A 319 -11.69 30.34 37.19
C ASP A 319 -10.44 29.57 36.70
N GLY A 320 -10.43 29.16 35.42
CA GLY A 320 -9.32 28.45 34.79
C GLY A 320 -9.38 26.93 34.95
N ALA A 321 -10.46 26.36 35.50
CA ALA A 321 -10.62 24.93 35.63
C ALA A 321 -11.11 24.30 34.32
N SER A 322 -10.47 23.19 33.94
CA SER A 322 -10.83 22.44 32.74
C SER A 322 -12.01 21.50 33.00
N PHE A 323 -13.00 21.52 32.12
CA PHE A 323 -14.13 20.60 32.10
C PHE A 323 -14.45 20.17 30.67
N PHE A 324 -15.30 19.15 30.51
CA PHE A 324 -15.71 18.61 29.22
C PHE A 324 -17.21 18.82 29.04
N HIS A 325 -17.60 19.31 27.87
CA HIS A 325 -19.01 19.54 27.53
C HIS A 325 -19.37 18.77 26.26
N ASN A 326 -20.51 18.09 26.28
CA ASN A 326 -21.05 17.42 25.11
C ASN A 326 -21.98 18.37 24.35
N THR A 327 -21.57 18.76 23.14
CA THR A 327 -22.29 19.74 22.30
C THR A 327 -23.64 19.26 21.78
N LYS A 328 -23.93 17.96 21.83
CA LYS A 328 -25.22 17.38 21.37
C LYS A 328 -26.19 17.16 22.53
N THR A 329 -25.72 16.62 23.64
CA THR A 329 -26.58 16.27 24.79
C THR A 329 -26.63 17.36 25.85
N GLY A 330 -25.69 18.31 25.84
CA GLY A 330 -25.53 19.31 26.89
C GLY A 330 -24.90 18.77 28.19
N ALA A 331 -24.45 17.51 28.20
CA ALA A 331 -23.83 16.91 29.36
C ALA A 331 -22.49 17.59 29.70
N VAL A 332 -22.20 17.69 31.00
CA VAL A 332 -20.94 18.25 31.52
C VAL A 332 -20.24 17.19 32.37
N ALA A 333 -18.94 17.03 32.18
CA ALA A 333 -18.09 16.15 32.95
C ALA A 333 -16.80 16.88 33.38
N TRP A 334 -16.36 16.67 34.62
CA TRP A 334 -15.11 17.22 35.14
C TRP A 334 -13.90 16.33 34.87
N THR A 335 -14.15 15.13 34.34
CA THR A 335 -13.14 14.18 33.86
C THR A 335 -13.40 13.88 32.40
N ALA A 336 -12.34 13.57 31.65
CA ALA A 336 -12.47 13.20 30.25
C ALA A 336 -13.30 11.90 30.13
N PRO A 337 -14.33 11.87 29.25
CA PRO A 337 -15.10 10.65 29.03
C PRO A 337 -14.19 9.53 28.53
N ALA A 338 -14.23 8.37 29.20
CA ALA A 338 -13.28 7.27 28.97
C ALA A 338 -13.32 6.71 27.53
N ASP A 339 -14.47 6.83 26.87
CA ASP A 339 -14.77 6.43 25.50
C ASP A 339 -14.44 7.50 24.46
N SER A 340 -14.10 8.72 24.89
CA SER A 340 -13.74 9.83 24.00
C SER A 340 -12.24 9.82 23.66
N PRO A 341 -11.85 10.21 22.43
CA PRO A 341 -10.45 10.52 22.10
C PRO A 341 -9.78 11.50 23.08
N LEU A 342 -10.58 12.35 23.75
CA LEU A 342 -10.09 13.32 24.73
C LEU A 342 -9.57 12.70 26.04
N ALA A 343 -9.92 11.44 26.35
CA ALA A 343 -9.39 10.74 27.52
C ALA A 343 -7.93 10.32 27.37
N PHE A 344 -7.43 10.33 26.13
CA PHE A 344 -6.04 10.00 25.87
C PHE A 344 -5.16 11.24 25.99
N VAL A 345 -4.17 11.15 26.88
CA VAL A 345 -3.12 12.17 27.04
C VAL A 345 -1.85 11.64 26.42
N ARG A 346 -1.09 12.53 25.78
CA ARG A 346 0.21 12.18 25.19
C ARG A 346 1.21 11.92 26.32
N ASP A 347 1.63 10.66 26.44
CA ASP A 347 2.71 10.20 27.32
C ASP A 347 4.01 10.45 26.56
N LEU A 348 4.78 11.46 27.01
CA LEU A 348 6.05 11.89 26.43
C LEU A 348 7.22 11.30 27.21
#